data_AF-A0AAW8ZZ35-F1
#
_entry.id   AF-A0AAW8ZZ35-F1
#
_cell.length_a   1.000
_cell.length_b   1.000
_cell.length_c   1.000
_cell.angle_alpha   90.00
_cell.angle_beta   90.00
_cell.angle_gamma   90.00
#
_symmetry.space_group_name_H-M   'P 1'
#
loop_
_entity.id
_entity.type
_entity.pdbx_description
1 polymer ?
#
loop_
_entity_poly.entity_id
_entity_poly.type
_entity_poly.pdbx_seq_one_letter_code
_entity_poly.pdbx_strand_id
1 'polypeptide(L)'
;MRAACESEDLVGETKERPVAFGVKSFEHSIDRLEDRCSEVLNLVPAFHDRFIQDDADWSASLYPRLQTFLTEAARSHEHLRLALDAPTTLAFAAGAVLDVKSGRDIELEQRTSSREVWRLDTQTPDAEWPRFNPVLVELGQQAPDIAVAVGLTHDIRADVRTYVDSNLPSAGRILNCMLPSGAGPASVRNRAHAALLAHQLAQAVSETRVPGVARTVHLFMAAPNGFFSFLAGQRRALMGRVTLYEFDFGQAQSGSYMPSLTLPLAAAPSAAIALTPR
;
A
#
# COMPACT_ATOMS: atom_id res chain seq x y z
N MET A 1 -42.65 14.65 30.38
CA MET A 1 -41.85 14.77 29.14
C MET A 1 -40.71 13.75 29.11
N ARG A 2 -41.00 12.48 29.40
CA ARG A 2 -40.06 11.34 29.33
C ARG A 2 -40.72 10.10 28.72
N ALA A 3 -41.95 10.24 28.23
CA ALA A 3 -42.78 9.16 27.69
C ALA A 3 -43.16 9.39 26.22
N ALA A 4 -42.47 10.30 25.53
CA ALA A 4 -42.72 10.66 24.13
C ALA A 4 -41.50 10.42 23.22
N CYS A 5 -40.43 9.80 23.73
CA CYS A 5 -39.23 9.48 22.95
C CYS A 5 -39.01 7.97 22.76
N GLU A 6 -39.94 7.12 23.20
CA GLU A 6 -39.82 5.65 23.05
C GLU A 6 -40.56 5.10 21.82
N SER A 7 -41.17 5.96 20.99
CA SER A 7 -41.94 5.53 19.81
C SER A 7 -41.26 5.78 18.47
N GLU A 8 -39.98 6.17 18.46
CA GLU A 8 -39.19 6.17 17.23
C GLU A 8 -37.93 5.35 17.47
N ASP A 9 -37.75 4.35 16.62
CA ASP A 9 -36.66 3.38 16.57
C ASP A 9 -35.32 4.06 16.19
N LEU A 10 -34.94 5.07 16.98
CA LEU A 10 -33.81 5.99 16.78
C LEU A 10 -32.61 5.66 17.67
N VAL A 11 -32.49 4.41 18.13
CA VAL A 11 -31.22 3.92 18.66
C VAL A 11 -30.46 3.24 17.54
N GLY A 12 -30.04 4.04 16.56
CA GLY A 12 -28.92 3.63 15.71
C GLY A 12 -27.73 3.39 16.64
N GLU A 13 -27.09 2.22 16.53
CA GLU A 13 -25.84 1.92 17.23
C GLU A 13 -24.93 3.16 17.17
N THR A 14 -24.62 3.73 18.34
CA THR A 14 -23.70 4.86 18.41
C THR A 14 -22.32 4.31 18.11
N LYS A 15 -22.00 4.09 16.82
CA LYS A 15 -20.66 3.68 16.41
C LYS A 15 -19.69 4.73 16.92
N GLU A 16 -18.74 4.27 17.72
CA GLU A 16 -17.72 5.11 18.31
C GLU A 16 -17.03 5.91 17.21
N ARG A 17 -16.82 7.22 17.45
CA ARG A 17 -16.20 8.09 16.46
C ARG A 17 -14.76 7.60 16.21
N PRO A 18 -14.31 7.57 14.94
CA PRO A 18 -12.96 7.12 14.65
C PRO A 18 -11.92 8.01 15.31
N VAL A 19 -10.86 7.41 15.85
CA VAL A 19 -9.70 8.14 16.34
C VAL A 19 -8.71 8.30 15.19
N ALA A 20 -8.22 9.52 14.98
CA ALA A 20 -7.39 9.84 13.82
C ALA A 20 -5.89 9.72 14.14
N PHE A 21 -5.17 8.96 13.33
CA PHE A 21 -3.72 8.74 13.43
C PHE A 21 -3.03 9.20 12.13
N GLY A 22 -1.91 9.89 12.28
CA GLY A 22 -1.13 10.42 11.17
C GLY A 22 0.19 9.68 10.95
N VAL A 23 0.58 9.47 9.70
CA VAL A 23 1.94 9.06 9.33
C VAL A 23 2.46 10.04 8.29
N LYS A 24 3.62 10.65 8.54
CA LYS A 24 4.24 11.60 7.60
C LYS A 24 5.71 11.29 7.31
N SER A 25 6.08 11.49 6.06
CA SER A 25 7.48 11.48 5.57
C SER A 25 7.92 12.83 4.99
N PHE A 26 6.98 13.74 4.77
CA PHE A 26 7.22 15.12 4.39
C PHE A 26 6.24 16.04 5.13
N GLU A 27 6.52 17.35 5.15
CA GLU A 27 5.64 18.35 5.78
C GLU A 27 4.91 19.20 4.75
N HIS A 28 3.62 19.42 5.00
CA HIS A 28 2.85 20.47 4.36
C HIS A 28 2.84 21.71 5.24
N SER A 29 3.15 22.87 4.65
CA SER A 29 3.27 24.15 5.37
C SER A 29 1.95 24.68 5.94
N ILE A 30 0.81 24.20 5.44
CA ILE A 30 -0.53 24.74 5.75
C ILE A 30 -1.55 23.70 6.25
N ASP A 31 -1.25 22.40 6.15
CA ASP A 31 -2.16 21.32 6.54
C ASP A 31 -1.38 20.24 7.28
N ARG A 32 -1.02 20.56 8.53
CA ARG A 32 -0.19 19.68 9.37
C ARG A 32 -1.03 18.54 9.92
N LEU A 33 -0.44 17.34 9.99
CA LEU A 33 -1.12 16.18 10.59
C LEU A 33 -1.37 16.39 12.09
N GLU A 34 -0.50 17.12 12.77
CA GLU A 34 -0.60 17.40 14.21
C GLU A 34 -1.85 18.20 14.58
N ASP A 35 -2.41 18.97 13.66
CA ASP A 35 -3.59 19.80 13.92
C ASP A 35 -4.89 18.97 13.91
N ARG A 36 -4.83 17.73 13.42
CA ARG A 36 -6.03 16.91 13.10
C ARG A 36 -5.96 15.46 13.58
N CYS A 37 -4.77 14.94 13.87
CA CYS A 37 -4.57 13.58 14.36
C CYS A 37 -4.28 13.59 15.86
N SER A 38 -4.83 12.61 16.59
CA SER A 38 -4.55 12.38 18.01
C SER A 38 -3.07 12.07 18.23
N GLU A 39 -2.48 11.27 17.34
CA GLU A 39 -1.06 10.94 17.35
C GLU A 39 -0.51 10.93 15.92
N VAL A 40 0.76 11.31 15.77
CA VAL A 40 1.44 11.39 14.47
C VAL A 40 2.80 10.71 14.55
N LEU A 41 3.00 9.68 13.72
CA LEU A 41 4.31 9.13 13.45
C LEU A 41 5.07 10.04 12.48
N ASN A 42 6.06 10.75 13.01
CA ASN A 42 6.95 11.59 12.23
C ASN A 42 8.19 10.81 11.73
N LEU A 43 8.22 10.55 10.42
CA LEU A 43 9.35 9.93 9.72
C LEU A 43 10.17 10.93 8.90
N VAL A 44 9.74 12.20 8.82
CA VAL A 44 10.41 13.27 8.05
C VAL A 44 11.94 13.33 8.26
N PRO A 45 12.50 13.14 9.47
CA PRO A 45 13.95 13.21 9.65
C PRO A 45 14.76 12.20 8.84
N ALA A 46 14.15 11.11 8.37
CA ALA A 46 14.81 10.10 7.53
C ALA A 46 14.76 10.44 6.02
N PHE A 47 14.09 11.53 5.66
CA PHE A 47 13.89 11.94 4.27
C PHE A 47 14.56 13.30 4.00
N HIS A 48 15.01 13.49 2.77
CA HIS A 48 15.34 14.78 2.18
C HIS A 48 14.29 15.05 1.09
N ASP A 49 13.37 15.97 1.36
CA ASP A 49 12.13 16.15 0.61
C ASP A 49 11.31 14.85 0.49
N ARG A 50 11.35 14.19 -0.66
CA ARG A 50 10.63 12.93 -0.93
C ARG A 50 11.54 11.70 -0.96
N PHE A 51 12.85 11.90 -0.82
CA PHE A 51 13.84 10.84 -0.95
C PHE A 51 14.30 10.37 0.42
N ILE A 52 14.39 9.06 0.60
CA ILE A 52 15.02 8.51 1.80
C ILE A 52 16.52 8.84 1.76
N GLN A 53 17.11 9.08 2.93
CA GLN A 53 18.55 9.36 3.03
C GLN A 53 19.41 8.09 2.95
N ASP A 54 18.96 7.00 3.56
CA ASP A 54 19.61 5.69 3.53
C ASP A 54 18.58 4.60 3.20
N ASP A 55 18.78 3.88 2.10
CA ASP A 55 17.88 2.80 1.67
C ASP A 55 17.77 1.67 2.72
N ALA A 56 18.80 1.46 3.55
CA ALA A 56 18.77 0.45 4.61
C ALA A 56 17.69 0.79 5.67
N ASP A 57 17.39 2.08 5.88
CA ASP A 57 16.44 2.55 6.89
C ASP A 57 15.03 2.08 6.61
N TRP A 58 14.65 1.78 5.36
CA TRP A 58 13.35 1.21 5.03
C TRP A 58 13.02 0.01 5.91
N SER A 59 13.96 -0.94 5.99
CA SER A 59 13.80 -2.20 6.71
C SER A 59 14.31 -2.13 8.15
N ALA A 60 15.38 -1.35 8.41
CA ALA A 60 16.02 -1.29 9.71
C ALA A 60 15.29 -0.39 10.73
N SER A 61 14.61 0.66 10.26
CA SER A 61 14.06 1.71 11.12
C SER A 61 12.61 2.09 10.79
N LEU A 62 12.33 2.47 9.54
CA LEU A 62 11.05 3.04 9.13
C LEU A 62 9.90 2.03 9.25
N TYR A 63 10.05 0.85 8.67
CA TYR A 63 9.01 -0.18 8.74
C TYR A 63 8.75 -0.66 10.19
N PRO A 64 9.76 -0.99 11.02
CA PRO A 64 9.52 -1.33 12.42
C PRO A 64 8.79 -0.24 13.21
N ARG A 65 9.16 1.04 13.04
CA ARG A 65 8.47 2.16 13.70
C ARG A 65 7.02 2.30 13.24
N LEU A 66 6.76 2.18 11.94
CA LEU A 66 5.41 2.18 11.38
C LEU A 66 4.58 1.02 11.92
N GLN A 67 5.15 -0.18 11.94
CA GLN A 67 4.49 -1.39 12.43
C GLN A 67 4.09 -1.26 13.90
N THR A 68 5.01 -0.82 14.77
CA THR A 68 4.72 -0.60 16.19
C THR A 68 3.60 0.42 16.37
N PHE A 69 3.72 1.59 15.75
CA PHE A 69 2.73 2.66 15.85
C PHE A 69 1.33 2.21 15.45
N LEU A 70 1.18 1.58 14.27
CA LEU A 70 -0.13 1.14 13.79
C LEU A 70 -0.68 -0.05 14.59
N THR A 71 0.17 -0.94 15.08
CA THR A 71 -0.26 -2.07 15.92
C THR A 71 -0.76 -1.59 17.27
N GLU A 72 -0.10 -0.61 17.88
CA GLU A 72 -0.54 0.00 19.14
C GLU A 72 -1.87 0.73 18.97
N ALA A 73 -2.01 1.56 17.94
CA ALA A 73 -3.27 2.21 17.60
C ALA A 73 -4.41 1.20 17.40
N ALA A 74 -4.15 0.12 16.66
CA ALA A 74 -5.13 -0.94 16.40
C ALA A 74 -5.41 -1.85 17.61
N ARG A 75 -4.58 -1.85 18.65
CA ARG A 75 -4.89 -2.52 19.91
C ARG A 75 -5.80 -1.68 20.78
N SER A 76 -5.59 -0.37 20.77
CA SER A 76 -6.30 0.60 21.61
C SER A 76 -7.67 0.99 21.04
N HIS A 77 -7.86 0.92 19.73
CA HIS A 77 -9.09 1.39 19.07
C HIS A 77 -9.62 0.39 18.04
N GLU A 78 -10.94 0.23 17.99
CA GLU A 78 -11.61 -0.59 16.98
C GLU A 78 -11.81 0.13 15.65
N HIS A 79 -11.98 1.46 15.71
CA HIS A 79 -12.26 2.33 14.58
C HIS A 79 -11.17 3.40 14.44
N LEU A 80 -10.36 3.27 13.39
CA LEU A 80 -9.22 4.13 13.11
C LEU A 80 -9.48 4.98 11.88
N ARG A 81 -9.09 6.25 11.92
CA ARG A 81 -8.91 7.08 10.72
C ARG A 81 -7.43 7.32 10.49
N LEU A 82 -6.93 7.01 9.31
CA LEU A 82 -5.53 7.18 8.96
C LEU A 82 -5.36 8.34 7.98
N ALA A 83 -4.43 9.23 8.30
CA ALA A 83 -3.94 10.25 7.39
C ALA A 83 -2.50 9.91 6.98
N LEU A 84 -2.27 9.68 5.68
CA LEU A 84 -0.96 9.25 5.17
C LEU A 84 -0.37 10.32 4.26
N ASP A 85 0.56 11.10 4.81
CA ASP A 85 1.39 12.05 4.05
C ASP A 85 2.72 11.37 3.73
N ALA A 86 2.62 10.31 2.92
CA ALA A 86 3.68 9.33 2.73
C ALA A 86 3.71 8.74 1.30
N PRO A 87 4.87 8.29 0.82
CA PRO A 87 5.01 7.63 -0.47
C PRO A 87 4.28 6.28 -0.51
N THR A 88 4.18 5.74 -1.74
CA THR A 88 3.53 4.46 -2.05
C THR A 88 3.97 3.33 -1.12
N THR A 89 5.26 3.28 -0.80
CA THR A 89 5.88 2.24 0.03
C THR A 89 5.33 2.25 1.45
N LEU A 90 5.27 3.43 2.09
CA LEU A 90 4.74 3.54 3.45
C LEU A 90 3.23 3.30 3.48
N ALA A 91 2.49 3.75 2.47
CA ALA A 91 1.06 3.47 2.37
C ALA A 91 0.77 1.97 2.20
N PHE A 92 1.52 1.29 1.34
CA PHE A 92 1.43 -0.16 1.19
C PHE A 92 1.83 -0.89 2.48
N ALA A 93 2.92 -0.48 3.12
CA ALA A 93 3.37 -1.06 4.38
C ALA A 93 2.31 -0.91 5.49
N ALA A 94 1.66 0.25 5.58
CA ALA A 94 0.57 0.49 6.53
C ALA A 94 -0.60 -0.49 6.30
N GLY A 95 -0.95 -0.74 5.04
CA GLY A 95 -1.95 -1.75 4.68
C GLY A 95 -1.51 -3.17 5.01
N ALA A 96 -0.23 -3.49 4.84
CA ALA A 96 0.30 -4.81 5.19
C ALA A 96 0.33 -5.07 6.71
N VAL A 97 0.48 -4.03 7.52
CA VAL A 97 0.37 -4.10 8.99
C VAL A 97 -1.10 -4.22 9.41
N LEU A 98 -1.96 -3.39 8.83
CA LEU A 98 -3.40 -3.36 9.09
C LEU A 98 -4.16 -4.17 8.04
N ASP A 99 -3.83 -5.44 7.94
CA ASP A 99 -4.35 -6.33 6.90
C ASP A 99 -5.87 -6.59 7.03
N VAL A 100 -6.44 -7.26 6.03
CA VAL A 100 -7.89 -7.58 6.00
C VAL A 100 -8.36 -8.45 7.17
N LYS A 101 -7.44 -9.08 7.91
CA LYS A 101 -7.73 -9.95 9.06
C LYS A 101 -7.52 -9.24 10.40
N SER A 102 -7.07 -7.98 10.40
CA SER A 102 -6.90 -7.18 11.62
C SER A 102 -8.20 -6.97 12.40
N GLY A 103 -9.37 -7.14 11.76
CA GLY A 103 -10.68 -6.99 12.39
C GLY A 103 -11.02 -5.56 12.80
N ARG A 104 -10.28 -4.56 12.27
CA ARG A 104 -10.48 -3.14 12.56
C ARG A 104 -11.26 -2.44 11.46
N ASP A 105 -12.08 -1.48 11.84
CA ASP A 105 -12.71 -0.55 10.91
C ASP A 105 -11.71 0.57 10.62
N ILE A 106 -11.32 0.70 9.36
CA ILE A 106 -10.25 1.62 8.94
C ILE A 106 -10.80 2.57 7.89
N GLU A 107 -10.75 3.85 8.22
CA GLU A 107 -10.96 4.95 7.29
C GLU A 107 -9.61 5.50 6.88
N LEU A 108 -9.46 5.89 5.61
CA LEU A 108 -8.30 6.65 5.15
C LEU A 108 -8.74 8.03 4.70
N GLU A 109 -7.98 9.05 5.06
CA GLU A 109 -8.09 10.35 4.44
C GLU A 109 -7.38 10.33 3.09
N GLN A 110 -8.12 10.69 2.05
CA GLN A 110 -7.63 10.83 0.69
C GLN A 110 -7.72 12.28 0.26
N ARG A 111 -6.66 12.80 -0.36
CA ARG A 111 -6.66 14.12 -0.99
C ARG A 111 -6.68 13.92 -2.50
N THR A 112 -7.87 14.07 -3.11
CA THR A 112 -8.03 14.18 -4.57
C THR A 112 -8.24 15.66 -4.93
N SER A 113 -9.30 16.01 -5.66
CA SER A 113 -9.76 17.40 -5.84
C SER A 113 -10.34 18.00 -4.55
N SER A 114 -10.70 17.16 -3.59
CA SER A 114 -11.23 17.49 -2.26
C SER A 114 -10.58 16.57 -1.22
N ARG A 115 -10.62 16.98 0.05
CA ARG A 115 -10.29 16.08 1.16
C ARG A 115 -11.51 15.20 1.43
N GLU A 116 -11.37 13.91 1.17
CA GLU A 116 -12.42 12.93 1.38
C GLU A 116 -11.96 11.87 2.38
N VAL A 117 -12.90 11.33 3.14
CA VAL A 117 -12.65 10.18 4.00
C VAL A 117 -13.19 8.95 3.28
N TRP A 118 -12.30 8.04 2.94
CA TRP A 118 -12.64 6.81 2.25
C TRP A 118 -12.70 5.66 3.27
N ARG A 119 -13.88 5.08 3.39
CA ARG A 119 -14.13 3.86 4.17
C ARG A 119 -14.38 2.70 3.24
N LEU A 120 -14.03 1.49 3.64
CA LEU A 120 -14.51 0.30 2.95
C LEU A 120 -15.99 0.11 3.30
N ASP A 121 -16.87 0.66 2.47
CA ASP A 121 -18.29 0.40 2.56
C ASP A 121 -18.68 -0.83 1.73
N THR A 122 -19.84 -1.41 2.06
CA THR A 122 -20.38 -2.62 1.43
C THR A 122 -20.97 -2.37 0.04
N GLN A 123 -20.64 -1.25 -0.60
CA GLN A 123 -21.23 -0.91 -1.89
C GLN A 123 -20.90 -1.99 -2.92
N THR A 124 -21.94 -2.54 -3.55
CA THR A 124 -21.80 -3.58 -4.56
C THR A 124 -21.00 -3.01 -5.75
N PRO A 125 -19.95 -3.70 -6.21
CA PRO A 125 -19.22 -3.28 -7.39
C PRO A 125 -20.15 -3.16 -8.60
N ASP A 126 -20.06 -2.04 -9.31
CA ASP A 126 -20.77 -1.86 -10.58
C ASP A 126 -20.13 -2.75 -11.66
N ALA A 127 -20.97 -3.36 -12.50
CA ALA A 127 -20.53 -4.18 -13.62
C ALA A 127 -19.78 -3.36 -14.68
N GLU A 128 -20.16 -2.09 -14.84
CA GLU A 128 -19.62 -1.17 -15.87
C GLU A 128 -18.34 -0.45 -15.44
N TRP A 129 -17.83 -0.72 -14.23
CA TRP A 129 -16.55 -0.16 -13.82
C TRP A 129 -15.40 -0.78 -14.63
N PRO A 130 -14.46 0.05 -15.14
CA PRO A 130 -13.24 -0.45 -15.75
C PRO A 130 -12.52 -1.39 -14.79
N ARG A 131 -12.03 -2.50 -15.31
CA ARG A 131 -11.28 -3.50 -14.54
C ARG A 131 -9.87 -3.55 -15.08
N PHE A 132 -8.94 -4.07 -14.28
CA PHE A 132 -7.63 -4.38 -14.83
C PHE A 132 -7.80 -5.38 -15.99
N ASN A 133 -7.02 -5.16 -17.06
CA ASN A 133 -6.79 -6.13 -18.11
C ASN A 133 -5.33 -6.60 -17.99
N PRO A 134 -5.03 -7.61 -17.14
CA PRO A 134 -3.67 -8.02 -16.88
C PRO A 134 -3.05 -8.65 -18.13
N VAL A 135 -1.89 -8.13 -18.55
CA VAL A 135 -1.15 -8.67 -19.69
C VAL A 135 0.21 -9.16 -19.22
N LEU A 136 0.45 -10.47 -19.33
CA LEU A 136 1.71 -11.11 -19.00
C LEU A 136 2.65 -11.09 -20.21
N VAL A 137 3.87 -10.58 -20.01
CA VAL A 137 4.93 -10.51 -21.02
C VAL A 137 6.10 -11.36 -20.55
N GLU A 138 6.50 -12.35 -21.34
CA GLU A 138 7.69 -13.17 -21.10
C GLU A 138 8.95 -12.42 -21.56
N LEU A 139 10.02 -12.45 -20.75
CA LEU A 139 11.28 -11.77 -21.03
C LEU A 139 12.33 -12.68 -21.68
N GLY A 140 11.97 -13.94 -21.96
CA GLY A 140 12.86 -14.94 -22.59
C GLY A 140 13.92 -15.53 -21.66
N GLN A 141 14.02 -15.04 -20.42
CA GLN A 141 14.89 -15.58 -19.38
C GLN A 141 14.11 -16.53 -18.48
N GLN A 142 14.70 -17.71 -18.19
CA GLN A 142 14.17 -18.61 -17.18
C GLN A 142 14.52 -18.11 -15.78
N ALA A 143 13.82 -17.08 -15.34
CA ALA A 143 14.03 -16.47 -14.03
C ALA A 143 12.71 -16.49 -13.21
N PRO A 144 12.78 -16.77 -11.89
CA PRO A 144 11.59 -17.09 -11.11
C PRO A 144 10.75 -15.87 -10.73
N ASP A 145 11.36 -14.68 -10.66
CA ASP A 145 10.68 -13.46 -10.20
C ASP A 145 9.75 -12.90 -11.26
N ILE A 146 8.80 -12.08 -10.80
CA ILE A 146 7.83 -11.40 -11.65
C ILE A 146 7.89 -9.90 -11.32
N ALA A 147 8.07 -9.07 -12.33
CA ALA A 147 7.81 -7.64 -12.22
C ALA A 147 6.33 -7.36 -12.47
N VAL A 148 5.74 -6.46 -11.69
CA VAL A 148 4.32 -6.08 -11.78
C VAL A 148 4.24 -4.58 -11.94
N ALA A 149 3.69 -4.13 -13.06
CA ALA A 149 3.51 -2.72 -13.38
C ALA A 149 2.04 -2.33 -13.25
N VAL A 150 1.72 -1.45 -12.30
CA VAL A 150 0.36 -0.94 -12.08
C VAL A 150 0.27 0.52 -12.50
N GLY A 151 -0.37 0.80 -13.63
CA GLY A 151 -0.52 2.16 -14.17
C GLY A 151 -1.96 2.66 -14.11
N LEU A 152 -2.34 3.27 -12.98
CA LEU A 152 -3.67 3.89 -12.81
C LEU A 152 -3.63 5.38 -13.13
N THR A 153 -2.59 6.10 -12.72
CA THR A 153 -2.47 7.56 -12.96
C THR A 153 -1.83 7.89 -14.29
N HIS A 154 -0.82 7.11 -14.69
CA HIS A 154 -0.15 7.18 -15.98
C HIS A 154 0.36 5.79 -16.37
N ASP A 155 0.74 5.64 -17.65
CA ASP A 155 1.31 4.39 -18.17
C ASP A 155 2.80 4.32 -17.81
N ILE A 156 3.19 3.25 -17.12
CA ILE A 156 4.56 3.00 -16.66
C ILE A 156 5.22 1.81 -17.36
N ARG A 157 4.59 1.23 -18.39
CA ARG A 157 5.09 -0.01 -19.03
C ARG A 157 6.50 0.15 -19.59
N ALA A 158 6.78 1.28 -20.25
CA ALA A 158 8.09 1.54 -20.83
C ALA A 158 9.17 1.68 -19.75
N ASP A 159 8.91 2.49 -18.72
CA ASP A 159 9.87 2.75 -17.63
C ASP A 159 10.17 1.48 -16.84
N VAL A 160 9.14 0.69 -16.52
CA VAL A 160 9.31 -0.60 -15.84
C VAL A 160 10.08 -1.58 -16.73
N ARG A 161 9.79 -1.63 -18.03
CA ARG A 161 10.53 -2.50 -18.96
C ARG A 161 12.02 -2.14 -18.98
N THR A 162 12.34 -0.85 -19.14
CA THR A 162 13.72 -0.34 -19.14
C THR A 162 14.43 -0.66 -17.82
N TYR A 163 13.76 -0.46 -16.69
CA TYR A 163 14.33 -0.76 -15.38
C TYR A 163 14.59 -2.26 -15.20
N VAL A 164 13.62 -3.11 -15.58
CA VAL A 164 13.73 -4.56 -15.46
C VAL A 164 14.86 -5.11 -16.31
N ASP A 165 14.95 -4.71 -17.59
CA ASP A 165 16.00 -5.16 -18.50
C ASP A 165 17.42 -4.80 -17.99
N SER A 166 17.54 -3.68 -17.26
CA SER A 166 18.83 -3.16 -16.79
C SER A 166 19.22 -3.64 -15.39
N ASN A 167 18.25 -3.83 -14.48
CA ASN A 167 18.51 -3.97 -13.04
C ASN A 167 17.94 -5.25 -12.42
N LEU A 168 17.03 -5.97 -13.10
CA LEU A 168 16.35 -7.14 -12.53
C LEU A 168 16.52 -8.40 -13.39
N PRO A 169 17.73 -8.97 -13.47
CA PRO A 169 17.97 -10.21 -14.21
C PRO A 169 17.23 -11.43 -13.61
N SER A 170 16.74 -11.32 -12.37
CA SER A 170 15.95 -12.37 -11.72
C SER A 170 14.47 -12.38 -12.15
N ALA A 171 13.99 -11.33 -12.82
CA ALA A 171 12.62 -11.24 -13.31
C ALA A 171 12.51 -11.88 -14.70
N GLY A 172 11.76 -12.97 -14.82
CA GLY A 172 11.53 -13.64 -16.11
C GLY A 172 10.32 -13.11 -16.86
N ARG A 173 9.44 -12.37 -16.17
CA ARG A 173 8.13 -11.94 -16.67
C ARG A 173 7.74 -10.56 -16.13
N ILE A 174 6.95 -9.84 -16.92
CA ILE A 174 6.29 -8.59 -16.52
C ILE A 174 4.78 -8.78 -16.61
N LEU A 175 4.07 -8.58 -15.51
CA LEU A 175 2.61 -8.50 -15.46
C LEU A 175 2.17 -7.03 -15.49
N ASN A 176 1.57 -6.60 -16.60
CA ASN A 176 1.07 -5.24 -16.76
C ASN A 176 -0.40 -5.17 -16.34
N CYS A 177 -0.69 -4.44 -15.26
CA CYS A 177 -2.03 -4.19 -14.75
C CYS A 177 -2.46 -2.78 -15.13
N MET A 178 -3.13 -2.65 -16.28
CA MET A 178 -3.62 -1.39 -16.83
C MET A 178 -5.14 -1.41 -16.96
N LEU A 179 -5.78 -0.23 -16.94
CA LEU A 179 -7.20 -0.10 -17.29
C LEU A 179 -7.35 0.05 -18.80
N PRO A 180 -8.34 -0.63 -19.43
CA PRO A 180 -8.65 -0.45 -20.86
C PRO A 180 -9.02 0.99 -21.23
N SER A 181 -9.60 1.74 -20.30
CA SER A 181 -9.96 3.15 -20.48
C SER A 181 -8.76 4.11 -20.52
N GLY A 182 -7.55 3.59 -20.31
CA GLY A 182 -6.34 4.39 -20.13
C GLY A 182 -6.13 4.84 -18.69
N ALA A 183 -4.92 5.32 -18.43
CA ALA A 183 -4.51 5.88 -17.15
C ALA A 183 -4.84 7.38 -17.07
N GLY A 184 -5.11 7.86 -15.86
CA GLY A 184 -5.40 9.27 -15.63
C GLY A 184 -5.86 9.56 -14.20
N PRO A 185 -6.06 10.85 -13.84
CA PRO A 185 -6.46 11.25 -12.49
C PRO A 185 -7.86 10.75 -12.09
N ALA A 186 -8.72 10.44 -13.06
CA ALA A 186 -10.07 9.94 -12.86
C ALA A 186 -10.22 8.42 -13.09
N SER A 187 -9.10 7.69 -13.24
CA SER A 187 -9.10 6.24 -13.48
C SER A 187 -9.74 5.47 -12.33
N VAL A 188 -9.49 5.91 -11.09
CA VAL A 188 -10.13 5.41 -9.88
C VAL A 188 -11.34 6.27 -9.58
N ARG A 189 -12.53 5.67 -9.73
CA ARG A 189 -13.82 6.39 -9.65
C ARG A 189 -14.20 6.76 -8.21
N ASN A 190 -13.98 5.83 -7.28
CA ASN A 190 -14.32 5.95 -5.87
C ASN A 190 -13.60 4.85 -5.06
N ARG A 191 -13.81 4.87 -3.74
CA ARG A 191 -13.25 3.89 -2.79
C ARG A 191 -13.60 2.42 -3.12
N ALA A 192 -14.83 2.11 -3.52
CA ALA A 192 -15.26 0.76 -3.84
C ALA A 192 -14.58 0.25 -5.12
N HIS A 193 -14.43 1.11 -6.12
CA HIS A 193 -13.66 0.82 -7.32
C HIS A 193 -12.17 0.58 -6.98
N ALA A 194 -11.57 1.40 -6.11
CA ALA A 194 -10.20 1.17 -5.65
C ALA A 194 -10.03 -0.19 -4.94
N ALA A 195 -10.99 -0.57 -4.09
CA ALA A 195 -11.01 -1.87 -3.41
C ALA A 195 -11.13 -3.05 -4.38
N LEU A 196 -11.99 -2.91 -5.41
CA LEU A 196 -12.11 -3.87 -6.49
C LEU A 196 -10.78 -4.05 -7.22
N LEU A 197 -10.14 -2.96 -7.63
CA LEU A 197 -8.87 -2.99 -8.35
C LEU A 197 -7.74 -3.60 -7.49
N ALA A 198 -7.66 -3.25 -6.21
CA ALA A 198 -6.65 -3.82 -5.30
C ALA A 198 -6.84 -5.34 -5.13
N HIS A 199 -8.09 -5.82 -5.11
CA HIS A 199 -8.39 -7.24 -5.11
C HIS A 199 -7.95 -7.92 -6.42
N GLN A 200 -8.30 -7.33 -7.57
CA GLN A 200 -7.90 -7.85 -8.88
C GLN A 200 -6.38 -7.91 -9.05
N LEU A 201 -5.65 -6.91 -8.55
CA LEU A 201 -4.20 -6.90 -8.55
C LEU A 201 -3.65 -8.12 -7.79
N ALA A 202 -4.09 -8.29 -6.53
CA ALA A 202 -3.61 -9.40 -5.71
C ALA A 202 -3.94 -10.77 -6.30
N GLN A 203 -5.13 -10.91 -6.92
CA GLN A 203 -5.54 -12.12 -7.62
C GLN A 203 -4.68 -12.40 -8.85
N ALA A 204 -4.50 -11.41 -9.74
CA ALA A 204 -3.70 -11.57 -10.96
C ALA A 204 -2.24 -11.93 -10.65
N VAL A 205 -1.66 -11.32 -9.61
CA VAL A 205 -0.33 -11.69 -9.11
C VAL A 205 -0.33 -13.11 -8.59
N SER A 206 -1.30 -13.50 -7.77
CA SER A 206 -1.40 -14.86 -7.23
C SER A 206 -1.53 -15.93 -8.32
N GLU A 207 -2.31 -15.68 -9.38
CA GLU A 207 -2.52 -16.60 -10.51
C GLU A 207 -1.28 -16.74 -11.38
N THR A 208 -0.45 -15.69 -11.48
CA THR A 208 0.82 -15.74 -12.22
C THR A 208 1.92 -16.49 -11.45
N ARG A 209 1.78 -16.60 -10.13
CA ARG A 209 2.74 -17.31 -9.28
C ARG A 209 2.58 -18.83 -9.46
N VAL A 210 3.70 -19.52 -9.58
CA VAL A 210 3.71 -21.00 -9.57
C VAL A 210 3.85 -21.46 -8.11
N PRO A 211 2.92 -22.27 -7.60
CA PRO A 211 3.02 -22.84 -6.26
C PRO A 211 4.34 -23.58 -6.05
N GLY A 212 4.94 -23.46 -4.86
CA GLY A 212 6.19 -24.14 -4.50
C GLY A 212 7.48 -23.50 -5.04
N VAL A 213 7.39 -22.52 -5.94
CA VAL A 213 8.57 -21.78 -6.43
C VAL A 213 8.73 -20.49 -5.64
N ALA A 214 9.75 -20.43 -4.78
CA ALA A 214 10.14 -19.20 -4.10
C ALA A 214 10.51 -18.14 -5.15
N ARG A 215 9.85 -16.98 -5.07
CA ARG A 215 10.07 -15.86 -5.98
C ARG A 215 9.68 -14.55 -5.32
N THR A 216 10.28 -13.48 -5.78
CA THR A 216 9.95 -12.10 -5.40
C THR A 216 9.04 -11.49 -6.45
N VAL A 217 8.03 -10.77 -5.99
CA VAL A 217 7.21 -9.89 -6.81
C VAL A 217 7.82 -8.49 -6.72
N HIS A 218 8.28 -7.96 -7.85
CA HIS A 218 8.81 -6.60 -7.94
C HIS A 218 7.66 -5.66 -8.35
N LEU A 219 7.10 -4.94 -7.39
CA LEU A 219 5.86 -4.17 -7.55
C LEU A 219 6.16 -2.68 -7.79
N PHE A 220 5.78 -2.21 -8.98
CA PHE A 220 5.88 -0.82 -9.43
C PHE A 220 4.46 -0.25 -9.53
N MET A 221 4.19 0.88 -8.88
CA MET A 221 2.84 1.45 -8.85
C MET A 221 2.83 2.94 -9.16
N ALA A 222 1.98 3.31 -10.12
CA ALA A 222 1.57 4.67 -10.42
C ALA A 222 0.06 4.81 -10.13
N ALA A 223 -0.30 5.07 -8.88
CA ALA A 223 -1.70 5.11 -8.42
C ALA A 223 -2.03 6.40 -7.65
N PRO A 224 -3.31 6.82 -7.59
CA PRO A 224 -3.71 7.95 -6.74
C PRO A 224 -3.33 7.66 -5.29
N ASN A 225 -2.58 8.58 -4.68
CA ASN A 225 -1.76 8.33 -3.49
C ASN A 225 -2.52 7.71 -2.31
N GLY A 226 -1.81 6.97 -1.46
CA GLY A 226 -2.32 6.48 -0.17
C GLY A 226 -3.29 5.29 -0.30
N PHE A 227 -4.52 5.52 -0.76
CA PHE A 227 -5.61 4.55 -0.60
C PHE A 227 -5.44 3.26 -1.39
N PHE A 228 -5.15 3.35 -2.69
CA PHE A 228 -4.97 2.15 -3.49
C PHE A 228 -3.77 1.33 -2.99
N SER A 229 -2.65 2.00 -2.71
CA SER A 229 -1.43 1.36 -2.18
C SER A 229 -1.69 0.69 -0.84
N PHE A 230 -2.43 1.35 0.07
CA PHE A 230 -2.88 0.78 1.34
C PHE A 230 -3.73 -0.49 1.12
N LEU A 231 -4.74 -0.43 0.26
CA LEU A 231 -5.59 -1.60 -0.04
C LEU A 231 -4.84 -2.75 -0.70
N ALA A 232 -3.86 -2.45 -1.55
CA ALA A 232 -2.95 -3.44 -2.13
C ALA A 232 -2.10 -4.08 -1.02
N GLY A 233 -1.58 -3.26 -0.10
CA GLY A 233 -0.86 -3.68 1.10
C GLY A 233 -1.64 -4.66 1.97
N GLN A 234 -2.93 -4.40 2.22
CA GLN A 234 -3.81 -5.31 2.98
C GLN A 234 -3.92 -6.71 2.37
N ARG A 235 -3.65 -6.83 1.06
CA ARG A 235 -3.73 -8.08 0.30
C ARG A 235 -2.34 -8.66 -0.02
N ARG A 236 -1.26 -8.10 0.53
CA ARG A 236 0.12 -8.57 0.36
C ARG A 236 0.21 -10.08 0.58
N ALA A 237 -0.52 -10.63 1.55
CA ALA A 237 -0.62 -12.06 1.84
C ALA A 237 -0.71 -12.93 0.56
N LEU A 238 -1.63 -12.58 -0.35
CA LEU A 238 -1.89 -13.28 -1.60
C LEU A 238 -0.74 -13.14 -2.63
N MET A 239 -0.04 -12.00 -2.60
CA MET A 239 1.06 -11.69 -3.52
C MET A 239 2.38 -12.39 -3.14
N GLY A 240 2.51 -12.90 -1.91
CA GLY A 240 3.76 -13.52 -1.44
C GLY A 240 4.82 -12.49 -1.02
N ARG A 241 6.09 -12.73 -1.35
CA ARG A 241 7.19 -11.80 -1.07
C ARG A 241 7.19 -10.67 -2.11
N VAL A 242 7.06 -9.43 -1.67
CA VAL A 242 6.92 -8.24 -2.52
C VAL A 242 8.04 -7.25 -2.21
N THR A 243 8.83 -6.87 -3.21
CA THR A 243 9.71 -5.69 -3.17
C THR A 243 8.99 -4.53 -3.84
N LEU A 244 8.85 -3.42 -3.12
CA LEU A 244 8.27 -2.18 -3.63
C LEU A 244 9.34 -1.32 -4.29
N TYR A 245 8.90 -0.50 -5.24
CA TYR A 245 9.75 0.44 -5.96
C TYR A 245 9.14 1.83 -5.94
N GLU A 246 9.97 2.83 -5.67
CA GLU A 246 9.63 4.25 -5.76
C GLU A 246 10.23 4.84 -7.02
N PHE A 247 9.51 5.77 -7.67
CA PHE A 247 10.02 6.46 -8.85
C PHE A 247 10.64 7.81 -8.47
N ASP A 248 11.84 8.09 -8.98
CA ASP A 248 12.52 9.38 -8.81
C ASP A 248 11.94 10.44 -9.77
N PHE A 249 10.81 11.04 -9.38
CA PHE A 249 10.17 12.13 -10.13
C PHE A 249 11.03 13.40 -10.22
N GLY A 250 11.95 13.61 -9.26
CA GLY A 250 12.77 14.81 -9.21
C GLY A 250 13.98 14.76 -10.15
N GLN A 251 14.28 13.59 -10.72
CA GLN A 251 15.55 13.29 -11.38
C GLN A 251 16.76 13.68 -10.51
N ALA A 252 16.59 13.67 -9.20
CA ALA A 252 17.61 14.12 -8.27
C ALA A 252 18.72 13.07 -8.11
N GLN A 253 18.42 11.80 -8.41
CA GLN A 253 19.39 10.71 -8.37
C GLN A 253 19.57 10.02 -9.72
N SER A 254 18.49 9.50 -10.32
CA SER A 254 18.57 8.68 -11.54
C SER A 254 17.46 8.95 -12.54
N GLY A 255 16.33 9.54 -12.11
CA GLY A 255 15.13 9.64 -12.93
C GLY A 255 14.52 8.27 -13.27
N SER A 256 14.81 7.25 -12.46
CA SER A 256 14.32 5.87 -12.63
C SER A 256 13.73 5.33 -11.32
N TYR A 257 13.38 4.05 -11.31
CA TYR A 257 12.91 3.37 -10.11
C TYR A 257 14.05 3.04 -9.15
N MET A 258 13.73 3.00 -7.86
CA MET A 258 14.62 2.54 -6.79
C MET A 258 13.91 1.52 -5.93
N PRO A 259 14.57 0.41 -5.55
CA PRO A 259 13.98 -0.55 -4.62
C PRO A 259 13.86 0.10 -3.24
N SER A 260 12.72 -0.11 -2.58
CA SER A 260 12.47 0.43 -1.24
C SER A 260 12.40 -0.68 -0.20
N LEU A 261 11.21 -1.20 0.06
CA LEU A 261 10.93 -2.16 1.12
C LEU A 261 10.55 -3.52 0.53
N THR A 262 11.14 -4.58 1.08
CA THR A 262 10.70 -5.95 0.79
C THR A 262 9.93 -6.55 1.96
N LEU A 263 8.69 -7.00 1.72
CA LEU A 263 7.84 -7.67 2.70
C LEU A 263 7.51 -9.12 2.30
N PRO A 264 7.44 -10.07 3.25
CA PRO A 264 7.81 -9.90 4.66
C PRO A 264 9.32 -9.65 4.80
N LEU A 265 9.72 -8.97 5.87
CA LEU A 265 11.13 -8.88 6.24
C LEU A 265 11.69 -10.30 6.40
N ALA A 266 12.91 -10.52 5.93
CA ALA A 266 13.57 -11.79 6.20
C ALA A 266 13.66 -11.95 7.72
N ALA A 267 13.28 -13.12 8.25
CA ALA A 267 13.53 -13.42 9.65
C ALA A 267 15.03 -13.26 9.90
N ALA A 268 15.41 -12.55 10.96
CA ALA A 268 16.80 -12.54 11.41
C ALA A 268 17.25 -14.01 11.57
N PRO A 269 18.46 -14.38 11.13
CA PRO A 269 18.95 -15.74 11.32
C PRO A 269 18.85 -16.05 12.82
N SER A 270 18.02 -17.04 13.16
CA SER A 270 17.90 -17.54 14.52
C SER A 270 19.30 -17.97 14.95
N ALA A 271 19.87 -17.33 15.97
CA ALA A 271 21.11 -17.78 16.56
C ALA A 271 20.87 -19.21 17.05
N ALA A 272 21.39 -20.18 16.30
CA ALA A 272 21.33 -21.58 16.70
C ALA A 272 21.97 -21.68 18.08
N ILE A 273 21.14 -21.95 19.09
CA ILE A 273 21.59 -22.28 20.43
C ILE A 273 22.43 -23.54 20.26
N ALA A 274 23.75 -23.38 20.31
CA ALA A 274 24.69 -24.48 20.35
C ALA A 274 24.42 -25.26 21.65
N LEU A 275 23.63 -26.34 21.53
CA LEU A 275 23.55 -27.37 22.55
C LEU A 275 24.93 -28.04 22.63
N THR A 276 25.76 -27.57 23.56
CA THR A 276 26.96 -28.30 23.98
C THR A 276 26.52 -29.65 24.57
N PRO A 277 27.01 -30.78 24.04
CA PRO A 277 26.73 -32.07 24.62
C PRO A 277 27.47 -32.20 25.98
N ARG A 278 26.78 -32.75 26.97
CA ARG A 278 27.38 -33.28 28.20
C ARG A 278 27.83 -34.71 27.97
#